data_AF-A0A7K7RA28-F1
#
_entry.id   AF-A0A7K7RA28-F1
#
_cell.length_a   1.000
_cell.length_b   1.000
_cell.length_c   1.000
_cell.angle_alpha   90.00
_cell.angle_beta   90.00
_cell.angle_gamma   90.00
#
_symmetry.space_group_name_H-M   'P 1'
#
loop_
_entity.id
_entity.type
_entity.pdbx_description
1 polymer ?
#
loop_
_entity_poly.entity_id
_entity_poly.type
_entity_poly.pdbx_seq_one_letter_code
_entity_poly.pdbx_strand_id
1 'polypeptide(L)'
;LWVRTEPFLVGALPAPPPARLTPHYLRKAAAYARARADQGCFPRLSWPSWRHIACGKLLLKPEIAWLYFELFRGLGGPAPPLRLRWAEAEAACTSAEELEWERSKARARPKAGGARARPKGEPGPRLTLLCLSRALQLSVDTLQFLLFLYVQQFHNVSLRRSLLGDEWPSPRTKSPSLSGKSGTENKNWDDQEHLAFVQSHLLDILELLLEPEQLSASSHSSCSSLVSLEAVCALSFLLEGTISNSGTVRPLHKLALRQPCHGHNGYSKGSRTFSLPKLESWLRSSLTANPLGITVCVKAGKKLAWAQQ
;
A
#
# COMPACT_ATOMS: atom_id res chain seq x y z
N LEU A 1 18.36 5.98 1.09
CA LEU A 1 16.93 5.59 1.04
C LEU A 1 16.84 4.31 0.24
N TRP A 2 15.89 3.43 0.49
CA TRP A 2 15.66 2.24 -0.34
C TRP A 2 14.17 1.98 -0.50
N VAL A 3 13.84 1.13 -1.47
CA VAL A 3 12.48 0.69 -1.77
C VAL A 3 12.08 -0.40 -0.78
N ARG A 4 10.88 -0.27 -0.21
CA ARG A 4 10.25 -1.29 0.62
C ARG A 4 9.78 -2.44 -0.25
N THR A 5 10.06 -3.67 0.15
CA THR A 5 9.71 -4.86 -0.63
C THR A 5 8.28 -5.33 -0.39
N GLU A 6 7.68 -5.04 0.77
CA GLU A 6 6.37 -5.58 1.14
C GLU A 6 5.23 -5.19 0.16
N PRO A 7 5.12 -3.92 -0.30
CA PRO A 7 4.11 -3.52 -1.28
C PRO A 7 4.19 -4.31 -2.60
N PHE A 8 5.39 -4.74 -2.99
CA PHE A 8 5.65 -5.41 -4.26
C PHE A 8 5.55 -6.94 -4.14
N LEU A 9 5.99 -7.51 -3.02
CA LEU A 9 6.01 -8.96 -2.83
C LEU A 9 4.68 -9.51 -2.30
N VAL A 10 4.15 -8.88 -1.24
CA VAL A 10 2.94 -9.38 -0.54
C VAL A 10 1.68 -8.73 -1.11
N GLY A 11 1.79 -7.46 -1.51
CA GLY A 11 0.68 -6.65 -1.99
C GLY A 11 0.23 -6.92 -3.42
N ALA A 12 0.97 -7.69 -4.17
CA ALA A 12 0.73 -7.91 -5.60
C ALA A 12 -0.28 -9.03 -5.87
N LEU A 13 -1.30 -8.75 -6.67
CA LEU A 13 -2.25 -9.78 -7.12
C LEU A 13 -1.70 -10.59 -8.30
N PRO A 14 -1.75 -11.94 -8.27
CA PRO A 14 -1.33 -12.80 -9.36
C PRO A 14 -2.37 -12.87 -10.49
N ALA A 15 -2.90 -11.73 -10.90
CA ALA A 15 -3.85 -11.58 -11.98
C ALA A 15 -3.45 -10.38 -12.85
N PRO A 16 -3.80 -10.38 -14.14
CA PRO A 16 -3.55 -9.22 -14.97
C PRO A 16 -4.28 -7.99 -14.39
N PRO A 17 -3.63 -6.83 -14.25
CA PRO A 17 -4.28 -5.60 -13.86
C PRO A 17 -5.51 -5.34 -14.73
N PRO A 18 -6.63 -4.93 -14.13
CA PRO A 18 -7.81 -4.54 -14.87
C PRO A 18 -7.49 -3.42 -15.86
N ALA A 19 -8.05 -3.47 -17.07
CA ALA A 19 -7.71 -2.55 -18.17
C ALA A 19 -7.91 -1.05 -17.85
N ARG A 20 -8.77 -0.71 -16.87
CA ARG A 20 -9.03 0.67 -16.44
C ARG A 20 -8.24 1.07 -15.19
N LEU A 21 -7.46 0.17 -14.61
CA LEU A 21 -6.48 0.51 -13.60
C LEU A 21 -5.25 1.07 -14.33
N THR A 22 -5.35 2.29 -14.85
CA THR A 22 -4.25 3.02 -15.52
C THR A 22 -3.91 4.30 -14.74
N PRO A 23 -2.74 4.93 -14.96
CA PRO A 23 -2.35 6.13 -14.21
C PRO A 23 -3.37 7.27 -14.37
N HIS A 24 -3.93 7.42 -15.57
CA HIS A 24 -4.99 8.38 -15.88
C HIS A 24 -6.22 8.22 -14.97
N TYR A 25 -6.72 7.00 -14.82
CA TYR A 25 -7.89 6.74 -13.99
C TYR A 25 -7.58 6.83 -12.50
N LEU A 26 -6.36 6.50 -12.06
CA LEU A 26 -5.94 6.71 -10.67
C LEU A 26 -5.86 8.19 -10.33
N ARG A 27 -5.36 9.05 -11.23
CA ARG A 27 -5.41 10.51 -11.05
C ARG A 27 -6.84 11.03 -10.93
N LYS A 28 -7.76 10.52 -11.76
CA LYS A 28 -9.20 10.83 -11.63
C LYS A 28 -9.79 10.36 -10.31
N ALA A 29 -9.40 9.18 -9.81
CA ALA A 29 -9.83 8.68 -8.51
C ALA A 29 -9.30 9.57 -7.36
N ALA A 30 -8.05 10.03 -7.46
CA ALA A 30 -7.45 10.96 -6.51
C ALA A 30 -8.22 12.29 -6.47
N ALA A 31 -8.49 12.88 -7.64
CA ALA A 31 -9.28 14.11 -7.76
C ALA A 31 -10.70 13.94 -7.22
N TYR A 32 -11.36 12.82 -7.53
CA TYR A 32 -12.69 12.51 -7.03
C TYR A 32 -12.73 12.41 -5.50
N ALA A 33 -11.76 11.73 -4.89
CA ALA A 33 -11.69 11.57 -3.44
C ALA A 33 -11.46 12.91 -2.75
N ARG A 34 -10.56 13.75 -3.27
CA ARG A 34 -10.29 15.11 -2.77
C ARG A 34 -11.50 16.04 -2.89
N ALA A 35 -12.19 16.03 -4.03
CA ALA A 35 -13.39 16.84 -4.25
C ALA A 35 -14.56 16.47 -3.32
N ARG A 36 -14.48 15.32 -2.64
CA ARG A 36 -15.46 14.83 -1.66
C ARG A 36 -14.86 14.67 -0.26
N ALA A 37 -13.85 15.48 0.07
CA ALA A 37 -13.24 15.48 1.40
C ALA A 37 -14.28 15.80 2.50
N ASP A 38 -15.23 16.69 2.24
CA ASP A 38 -16.37 17.04 3.11
C ASP A 38 -17.29 15.85 3.41
N GLN A 39 -17.40 14.91 2.47
CA GLN A 39 -18.14 13.66 2.61
C GLN A 39 -17.32 12.56 3.28
N GLY A 40 -16.07 12.84 3.63
CA GLY A 40 -15.15 11.90 4.29
C GLY A 40 -14.47 10.92 3.34
N CYS A 41 -14.33 11.24 2.05
CA CYS A 41 -13.59 10.41 1.08
C CYS A 41 -12.07 10.64 1.09
N PHE A 42 -11.62 11.70 1.77
CA PHE A 42 -10.22 12.08 1.91
C PHE A 42 -9.98 12.68 3.31
N PRO A 43 -8.85 12.40 3.99
CA PRO A 43 -7.70 11.60 3.54
C PRO A 43 -7.87 10.08 3.71
N ARG A 44 -9.02 9.64 4.23
CA ARG A 44 -9.34 8.23 4.44
C ARG A 44 -10.45 7.79 3.50
N LEU A 45 -10.19 6.84 2.62
CA LEU A 45 -11.16 6.31 1.67
C LEU A 45 -11.93 5.15 2.30
N SER A 46 -13.25 5.30 2.47
CA SER A 46 -14.11 4.23 2.98
C SER A 46 -14.41 3.15 1.93
N TRP A 47 -14.78 1.94 2.35
CA TRP A 47 -15.21 0.87 1.45
C TRP A 47 -16.37 1.31 0.53
N PRO A 48 -17.48 1.89 1.03
CA PRO A 48 -18.56 2.36 0.15
C PRO A 48 -18.08 3.37 -0.90
N SER A 49 -17.21 4.31 -0.51
CA SER A 49 -16.62 5.29 -1.43
C SER A 49 -15.73 4.62 -2.47
N TRP A 50 -14.87 3.68 -2.05
CA TRP A 50 -14.02 2.92 -2.96
C TRP A 50 -14.85 2.06 -3.91
N ARG A 51 -15.83 1.31 -3.44
CA ARG A 51 -16.73 0.49 -4.26
C ARG A 51 -17.43 1.33 -5.32
N HIS A 52 -17.90 2.52 -4.96
CA HIS A 52 -18.50 3.45 -5.92
C HIS A 52 -17.52 3.86 -7.03
N ILE A 53 -16.27 4.20 -6.67
CA ILE A 53 -15.22 4.55 -7.65
C ILE A 53 -14.83 3.33 -8.49
N ALA A 54 -14.56 2.19 -7.84
CA ALA A 54 -14.06 0.97 -8.45
C ALA A 54 -15.08 0.36 -9.41
N CYS A 55 -16.31 0.12 -8.96
CA CYS A 55 -17.34 -0.48 -9.80
C CYS A 55 -17.92 0.52 -10.80
N GLY A 56 -18.10 1.78 -10.39
CA GLY A 56 -18.73 2.79 -11.24
C GLY A 56 -17.79 3.40 -12.28
N LYS A 57 -16.58 3.79 -11.89
CA LYS A 57 -15.63 4.51 -12.77
C LYS A 57 -14.58 3.59 -13.38
N LEU A 58 -14.01 2.70 -12.56
CA LEU A 58 -12.97 1.76 -12.99
C LEU A 58 -13.55 0.46 -13.58
N LEU A 59 -14.88 0.28 -13.52
CA LEU A 59 -15.59 -0.93 -13.99
C LEU A 59 -15.01 -2.25 -13.43
N LEU A 60 -14.52 -2.21 -12.20
CA LEU A 60 -14.07 -3.41 -11.50
C LEU A 60 -15.29 -4.20 -11.02
N LYS A 61 -15.22 -5.53 -11.14
CA LYS A 61 -16.17 -6.40 -10.45
C LYS A 61 -16.07 -6.16 -8.93
N PRO A 62 -17.19 -6.19 -8.18
CA PRO A 62 -17.20 -5.93 -6.73
C PRO A 62 -16.19 -6.78 -5.95
N GLU A 63 -16.01 -8.03 -6.34
CA GLU A 63 -15.11 -8.99 -5.69
C GLU A 63 -13.65 -8.56 -5.87
N ILE A 64 -13.29 -8.09 -7.07
CA ILE A 64 -11.94 -7.58 -7.37
C ILE A 64 -11.70 -6.25 -6.65
N ALA A 65 -12.70 -5.38 -6.61
CA ALA A 65 -12.62 -4.12 -5.85
C ALA A 65 -12.38 -4.38 -4.36
N TRP A 66 -13.11 -5.34 -3.77
CA TRP A 66 -12.95 -5.75 -2.38
C TRP A 66 -11.57 -6.33 -2.12
N LEU A 67 -11.12 -7.21 -3.01
CA LEU A 67 -9.84 -7.90 -2.86
C LEU A 67 -8.64 -6.95 -2.90
N TYR A 68 -8.64 -5.90 -3.75
CA TYR A 68 -7.63 -4.83 -3.66
C TYR A 68 -7.68 -4.07 -2.34
N PHE A 69 -8.89 -3.73 -1.90
CA PHE A 69 -9.10 -2.98 -0.66
C PHE A 69 -8.61 -3.77 0.57
N GLU A 70 -8.98 -5.05 0.64
CA GLU A 70 -8.61 -5.95 1.72
C GLU A 70 -7.12 -6.28 1.72
N LEU A 71 -6.54 -6.52 0.55
CA LEU A 71 -5.10 -6.78 0.44
C LEU A 71 -4.27 -5.60 0.95
N PHE A 72 -4.64 -4.37 0.56
CA PHE A 72 -3.97 -3.18 1.08
C PHE A 72 -4.14 -3.05 2.60
N ARG A 73 -5.35 -3.30 3.12
CA ARG A 73 -5.58 -3.31 4.58
C ARG A 73 -4.72 -4.34 5.29
N GLY A 74 -4.47 -5.50 4.68
CA GLY A 74 -3.57 -6.52 5.20
C GLY A 74 -2.12 -6.06 5.30
N LEU A 75 -1.63 -5.24 4.36
CA LEU A 75 -0.26 -4.72 4.36
C LEU A 75 0.03 -3.75 5.52
N GLY A 76 -0.98 -2.98 5.94
CA GLY A 76 -0.88 -2.07 7.08
C GLY A 76 -1.52 -2.61 8.36
N GLY A 77 -1.80 -3.92 8.42
CA GLY A 77 -2.93 -4.48 9.15
C GLY A 77 -3.01 -4.24 10.66
N PRO A 78 -4.23 -4.19 11.21
CA PRO A 78 -4.48 -4.28 12.65
C PRO A 78 -4.11 -5.67 13.18
N ALA A 79 -3.94 -5.78 14.51
CA ALA A 79 -3.49 -7.00 15.16
C ALA A 79 -4.30 -8.25 14.72
N PRO A 80 -3.64 -9.42 14.58
CA PRO A 80 -4.27 -10.67 14.11
C PRO A 80 -5.64 -11.03 14.72
N PRO A 81 -5.91 -10.80 16.02
CA PRO A 81 -7.21 -11.15 16.63
C PRO A 81 -8.42 -10.39 16.05
N LEU A 82 -8.22 -9.14 15.63
CA LEU A 82 -9.30 -8.34 15.01
C LEU A 82 -9.63 -8.85 13.61
N ARG A 83 -8.62 -9.29 12.86
CA ARG A 83 -8.79 -9.86 11.51
C ARG A 83 -9.58 -11.17 11.55
N LEU A 84 -9.30 -12.03 12.53
CA LEU A 84 -10.02 -13.30 12.68
C LEU A 84 -11.51 -13.07 12.95
N ARG A 85 -11.84 -12.16 13.87
CA ARG A 85 -13.24 -11.82 14.19
C ARG A 85 -14.01 -11.26 13.00
N TRP A 86 -13.33 -10.55 12.10
CA TRP A 86 -13.94 -10.08 10.86
C TRP A 86 -14.20 -11.22 9.88
N ALA A 87 -13.25 -12.13 9.72
CA ALA A 87 -13.43 -13.31 8.87
C ALA A 87 -14.56 -14.22 9.39
N GLU A 88 -14.68 -14.38 10.71
CA GLU A 88 -15.80 -15.09 11.33
C GLU A 88 -17.14 -14.40 11.07
N ALA A 89 -17.20 -13.07 11.15
CA ALA A 89 -18.41 -12.32 10.84
C ALA A 89 -18.79 -12.40 9.35
N GLU A 90 -17.81 -12.32 8.43
CA GLU A 90 -18.06 -12.50 7.00
C GLU A 90 -18.52 -13.93 6.67
N ALA A 91 -17.94 -14.95 7.33
CA ALA A 91 -18.33 -16.34 7.14
C ALA A 91 -19.72 -16.65 7.71
N ALA A 92 -20.21 -15.86 8.67
CA ALA A 92 -21.55 -15.99 9.22
C ALA A 92 -22.64 -15.41 8.31
N CYS A 93 -22.29 -14.60 7.31
CA CYS A 93 -23.26 -14.03 6.36
C CYS A 93 -23.84 -15.12 5.45
N THR A 94 -25.16 -15.17 5.35
CA THR A 94 -25.89 -16.18 4.57
C THR A 94 -26.22 -15.73 3.15
N SER A 95 -26.05 -14.42 2.86
CA SER A 95 -26.30 -13.83 1.55
C SER A 95 -25.25 -12.78 1.18
N ALA A 96 -25.12 -12.52 -0.13
CA ALA A 96 -24.24 -11.46 -0.65
C ALA A 96 -24.66 -10.06 -0.20
N GLU A 97 -25.97 -9.83 -0.02
CA GLU A 97 -26.51 -8.56 0.47
C GLU A 97 -26.16 -8.32 1.94
N GLU A 98 -26.22 -9.37 2.76
CA GLU A 98 -25.85 -9.33 4.18
C GLU A 98 -24.35 -9.07 4.36
N LEU A 99 -23.51 -9.76 3.57
CA LEU A 99 -22.06 -9.51 3.52
C LEU A 99 -21.74 -8.05 3.15
N GLU A 100 -22.43 -7.54 2.13
CA GLU A 100 -22.21 -6.17 1.67
C GLU A 100 -22.72 -5.14 2.68
N TRP A 101 -23.82 -5.44 3.37
CA TRP A 101 -24.32 -4.64 4.50
C TRP A 101 -23.29 -4.57 5.63
N GLU A 102 -22.72 -5.70 6.03
CA GLU A 102 -21.67 -5.75 7.05
C GLU A 102 -20.44 -4.91 6.64
N ARG A 103 -19.99 -5.03 5.38
CA ARG A 103 -18.90 -4.21 4.84
C ARG A 103 -19.22 -2.72 4.74
N SER A 104 -20.51 -2.39 4.64
CA SER A 104 -20.99 -1.01 4.48
C SER A 104 -21.33 -0.33 5.80
N LYS A 105 -21.24 -1.02 6.95
CA LYS A 105 -21.45 -0.42 8.29
C LYS A 105 -20.37 0.61 8.64
N ALA A 106 -20.48 1.78 8.02
CA ALA A 106 -19.60 2.91 8.22
C ALA A 106 -20.39 4.24 8.20
N ARG A 107 -21.59 4.26 8.79
CA ARG A 107 -22.26 5.50 9.23
C ARG A 107 -23.52 5.21 10.02
N ALA A 108 -23.40 5.07 11.33
CA ALA A 108 -24.53 5.28 12.23
C ALA A 108 -24.07 6.21 13.36
N ARG A 109 -24.21 7.53 13.16
CA ARG A 109 -24.35 8.43 14.31
C ARG A 109 -25.70 8.05 14.95
N PRO A 110 -25.77 7.72 16.24
CA PRO A 110 -27.06 7.62 16.89
C PRO A 110 -27.67 9.01 16.88
N LYS A 111 -28.86 9.18 16.28
CA LYS A 111 -29.68 10.35 16.56
C LYS A 111 -29.97 10.35 18.07
N ALA A 112 -29.52 11.38 18.76
CA ALA A 112 -29.99 11.67 20.10
C ALA A 112 -31.47 12.07 19.99
N GLY A 113 -32.38 11.25 20.51
CA GLY A 113 -33.80 11.56 20.54
C GLY A 113 -34.67 10.31 20.48
N GLY A 114 -35.12 9.86 21.65
CA GLY A 114 -36.06 8.76 21.78
C GLY A 114 -35.87 8.00 23.10
N ALA A 115 -36.05 8.70 24.22
CA ALA A 115 -36.17 8.05 25.52
C ALA A 115 -37.40 7.14 25.50
N ARG A 116 -37.17 5.82 25.42
CA ARG A 116 -38.16 4.83 25.89
C ARG A 116 -37.48 3.98 26.94
N ALA A 117 -38.10 3.96 28.12
CA ALA A 117 -37.58 3.37 29.35
C ALA A 117 -37.14 1.91 29.17
N ARG A 118 -36.03 1.56 29.82
CA ARG A 118 -35.43 0.22 29.84
C ARG A 118 -35.81 -0.48 31.15
N PRO A 119 -36.16 -1.77 31.16
CA PRO A 119 -36.18 -2.53 32.40
C PRO A 119 -34.73 -2.77 32.87
N LYS A 120 -34.55 -2.77 34.19
CA LYS A 120 -33.29 -3.01 34.88
C LYS A 120 -32.89 -4.49 34.79
N GLY A 121 -31.59 -4.73 34.64
CA GLY A 121 -30.99 -6.06 34.67
C GLY A 121 -30.51 -6.48 33.29
N GLU A 122 -29.22 -6.26 33.04
CA GLU A 122 -28.29 -7.00 32.16
C GLU A 122 -27.21 -6.03 31.63
N PRO A 123 -25.90 -6.33 31.78
CA PRO A 123 -24.84 -5.61 31.11
C PRO A 123 -24.87 -5.98 29.61
N GLY A 124 -25.81 -5.40 28.87
CA GLY A 124 -26.07 -5.78 27.49
C GLY A 124 -24.94 -5.45 26.50
N PRO A 125 -24.90 -6.14 25.35
CA PRO A 125 -23.83 -6.13 24.33
C PRO A 125 -23.64 -4.79 23.57
N ARG A 126 -24.32 -3.72 23.98
CA ARG A 126 -24.34 -2.42 23.29
C ARG A 126 -23.00 -1.67 23.38
N LEU A 127 -22.24 -1.85 24.47
CA LEU A 127 -20.90 -1.25 24.60
C LEU A 127 -19.88 -1.96 23.69
N THR A 128 -20.01 -3.28 23.53
CA THR A 128 -19.24 -4.10 22.59
C THR A 128 -19.60 -3.73 21.15
N LEU A 129 -20.89 -3.56 20.84
CA LEU A 129 -21.36 -3.16 19.51
C LEU A 129 -20.95 -1.74 19.10
N LEU A 130 -20.91 -0.79 20.03
CA LEU A 130 -20.43 0.57 19.77
C LEU A 130 -18.90 0.62 19.56
N CYS A 131 -18.13 -0.16 20.33
CA CYS A 131 -16.68 -0.31 20.12
C CYS A 131 -16.38 -1.05 18.80
N LEU A 132 -17.18 -2.05 18.44
CA LEU A 132 -17.12 -2.74 17.15
C LEU A 132 -17.49 -1.80 16.00
N SER A 133 -18.53 -0.97 16.14
CA SER A 133 -18.93 0.00 15.10
C SER A 133 -17.87 1.06 14.80
N ARG A 134 -17.06 1.44 15.81
CA ARG A 134 -15.90 2.32 15.64
C ARG A 134 -14.69 1.59 15.04
N ALA A 135 -14.55 0.29 15.31
CA ALA A 135 -13.54 -0.58 14.69
C ALA A 135 -13.93 -1.06 13.26
N LEU A 136 -15.19 -0.86 12.85
CA LEU A 136 -15.78 -1.26 11.57
C LEU A 136 -15.72 -0.17 10.49
N GLN A 137 -15.09 0.99 10.73
CA GLN A 137 -14.90 1.98 9.67
C GLN A 137 -13.81 1.48 8.70
N LEU A 138 -14.24 0.57 7.80
CA LEU A 138 -13.49 0.01 6.69
C LEU A 138 -12.99 1.15 5.81
N SER A 139 -11.83 1.68 6.16
CA SER A 139 -11.22 2.82 5.51
C SER A 139 -9.72 2.63 5.42
N VAL A 140 -9.14 3.19 4.37
CA VAL A 140 -7.72 3.13 4.05
C VAL A 140 -7.17 4.54 3.86
N ASP A 141 -5.87 4.75 4.02
CA ASP A 141 -5.26 6.00 3.60
C ASP A 141 -5.37 6.14 2.08
N THR A 142 -6.01 7.21 1.61
CA THR A 142 -6.37 7.35 0.18
C THR A 142 -5.12 7.39 -0.70
N LEU A 143 -4.08 8.15 -0.30
CA LEU A 143 -2.89 8.33 -1.12
C LEU A 143 -2.03 7.07 -1.14
N GLN A 144 -1.83 6.43 0.02
CA GLN A 144 -1.12 5.15 0.08
C GLN A 144 -1.85 4.05 -0.71
N PHE A 145 -3.18 4.04 -0.66
CA PHE A 145 -3.97 3.08 -1.43
C PHE A 145 -3.86 3.31 -2.94
N LEU A 146 -3.81 4.57 -3.40
CA LEU A 146 -3.55 4.88 -4.81
C LEU A 146 -2.15 4.46 -5.26
N LEU A 147 -1.12 4.63 -4.42
CA LEU A 147 0.23 4.12 -4.68
C LEU A 147 0.23 2.61 -4.81
N PHE A 148 -0.47 1.92 -3.90
CA PHE A 148 -0.66 0.48 -3.95
C PHE A 148 -1.27 0.07 -5.29
N LEU A 149 -2.40 0.68 -5.69
CA LEU A 149 -3.07 0.39 -6.96
C LEU A 149 -2.18 0.71 -8.19
N TYR A 150 -1.34 1.74 -8.12
CA TYR A 150 -0.39 2.08 -9.17
C TYR A 150 0.63 0.96 -9.38
N VAL A 151 1.21 0.43 -8.29
CA VAL A 151 2.14 -0.71 -8.34
C VAL A 151 1.50 -1.93 -9.00
N GLN A 152 0.20 -2.19 -8.76
CA GLN A 152 -0.51 -3.33 -9.36
C GLN A 152 -0.57 -3.27 -10.90
N GLN A 153 -0.51 -2.08 -11.51
CA GLN A 153 -0.60 -1.91 -12.96
C GLN A 153 0.60 -2.49 -13.70
N PHE A 154 1.75 -2.56 -13.02
CA PHE A 154 2.99 -3.05 -13.59
C PHE A 154 3.23 -4.53 -13.28
N HIS A 155 2.25 -5.19 -12.62
CA HIS A 155 2.33 -6.60 -12.27
C HIS A 155 2.19 -7.56 -13.48
N ASN A 156 1.75 -7.07 -14.65
CA ASN A 156 1.80 -7.85 -15.90
C ASN A 156 3.23 -8.07 -16.42
N VAL A 157 4.21 -7.36 -15.90
CA VAL A 157 5.63 -7.58 -16.21
C VAL A 157 6.24 -8.41 -15.09
N SER A 158 5.75 -9.65 -14.92
CA SER A 158 6.31 -10.71 -14.07
C SER A 158 6.63 -10.27 -12.63
N LEU A 159 5.85 -10.62 -11.60
CA LEU A 159 6.30 -10.37 -10.20
C LEU A 159 6.12 -11.60 -9.28
N ARG A 160 5.60 -12.72 -9.81
CA ARG A 160 5.36 -13.96 -9.04
C ARG A 160 5.56 -15.28 -9.77
N ARG A 161 6.13 -15.31 -10.98
CA ARG A 161 6.32 -16.59 -11.69
C ARG A 161 7.26 -17.59 -10.98
N SER A 162 7.93 -17.19 -9.89
CA SER A 162 8.86 -18.04 -9.13
C SER A 162 8.44 -18.42 -7.71
N LEU A 163 7.42 -17.78 -7.10
CA LEU A 163 6.98 -18.11 -5.73
C LEU A 163 5.84 -19.12 -5.68
N LEU A 164 5.09 -19.26 -6.78
CA LEU A 164 4.35 -20.48 -7.06
C LEU A 164 5.34 -21.42 -7.72
N GLY A 165 6.07 -22.19 -6.92
CA GLY A 165 6.89 -23.26 -7.44
C GLY A 165 6.04 -24.16 -8.33
N ASP A 166 6.49 -24.41 -9.55
CA ASP A 166 5.98 -25.45 -10.43
C ASP A 166 6.27 -26.87 -9.89
N GLU A 167 6.51 -27.03 -8.59
CA GLU A 167 6.73 -28.33 -7.98
C GLU A 167 6.21 -28.32 -6.54
N TRP A 168 4.97 -28.79 -6.36
CA TRP A 168 4.60 -29.52 -5.14
C TRP A 168 5.68 -30.58 -4.90
N PRO A 169 6.13 -30.86 -3.67
CA PRO A 169 7.09 -31.93 -3.40
C PRO A 169 6.51 -33.26 -3.90
N SER A 170 6.82 -33.59 -5.14
CA SER A 170 6.52 -34.86 -5.76
C SER A 170 7.56 -35.84 -5.23
N PRO A 171 7.18 -37.08 -4.87
CA PRO A 171 8.11 -38.08 -4.32
C PRO A 171 9.23 -38.53 -5.28
N ARG A 172 9.44 -37.86 -6.42
CA ARG A 172 10.35 -38.26 -7.49
C ARG A 172 11.14 -37.07 -8.06
N THR A 173 11.85 -36.33 -7.23
CA THR A 173 13.01 -35.57 -7.74
C THR A 173 14.31 -36.14 -7.19
N LYS A 174 15.15 -36.54 -8.14
CA LYS A 174 16.48 -37.11 -7.92
C LYS A 174 17.31 -36.14 -7.08
N SER A 175 18.01 -36.69 -6.09
CA SER A 175 19.02 -36.01 -5.26
C SER A 175 19.95 -35.13 -6.10
N PRO A 176 20.35 -33.92 -5.64
CA PRO A 176 21.15 -33.01 -6.44
C PRO A 176 22.56 -33.58 -6.59
N SER A 177 22.94 -33.96 -7.81
CA SER A 177 24.32 -34.34 -8.13
C SER A 177 25.19 -33.08 -8.23
N LEU A 178 26.28 -33.07 -7.44
CA LEU A 178 27.36 -32.08 -7.48
C LEU A 178 28.11 -32.16 -8.82
N SER A 179 27.56 -31.56 -9.87
CA SER A 179 28.27 -31.35 -11.13
C SER A 179 28.00 -29.94 -11.61
N GLY A 180 29.04 -29.11 -11.59
CA GLY A 180 29.04 -27.72 -12.00
C GLY A 180 28.58 -27.52 -13.45
N LYS A 181 27.29 -27.31 -13.61
CA LYS A 181 26.68 -26.66 -14.77
C LYS A 181 25.67 -25.66 -14.20
N SER A 182 25.80 -24.40 -14.60
CA SER A 182 25.04 -23.22 -14.17
C SER A 182 23.57 -23.28 -14.60
N GLY A 183 22.87 -24.34 -14.17
CA GLY A 183 21.47 -24.56 -14.41
C GLY A 183 20.62 -23.76 -13.44
N THR A 184 19.59 -23.11 -13.99
CA THR A 184 18.47 -22.48 -13.28
C THR A 184 18.88 -21.29 -12.41
N GLU A 185 19.02 -20.14 -13.06
CA GLU A 185 18.81 -18.85 -12.41
C GLU A 185 17.40 -18.85 -11.80
N ASN A 186 17.30 -19.19 -10.52
CA ASN A 186 16.18 -18.77 -9.69
C ASN A 186 16.20 -17.24 -9.69
N LYS A 187 15.55 -16.63 -10.69
CA LYS A 187 15.22 -15.20 -10.76
C LYS A 187 14.17 -14.91 -9.69
N ASN A 188 14.62 -15.03 -8.44
CA ASN A 188 13.98 -14.42 -7.30
C ASN A 188 14.08 -12.91 -7.53
N TRP A 189 12.96 -12.20 -7.48
CA TRP A 189 12.91 -10.76 -7.72
C TRP A 189 13.92 -10.06 -6.80
N ASP A 190 14.97 -9.50 -7.41
CA ASP A 190 16.07 -8.88 -6.67
C ASP A 190 15.60 -7.50 -6.21
N ASP A 191 16.04 -7.03 -5.04
CA ASP A 191 15.77 -5.68 -4.55
C ASP A 191 16.12 -4.60 -5.60
N GLN A 192 16.98 -4.96 -6.55
CA GLN A 192 17.37 -4.18 -7.71
C GLN A 192 16.24 -3.92 -8.73
N GLU A 193 15.33 -4.87 -8.97
CA GLU A 193 14.22 -4.69 -9.91
C GLU A 193 13.16 -3.75 -9.33
N HIS A 194 12.85 -3.87 -8.05
CA HIS A 194 12.00 -2.91 -7.34
C HIS A 194 12.61 -1.51 -7.33
N LEU A 195 13.92 -1.39 -7.13
CA LEU A 195 14.64 -0.12 -7.23
C LEU A 195 14.55 0.47 -8.64
N ALA A 196 14.84 -0.32 -9.67
CA ALA A 196 14.79 0.12 -11.06
C ALA A 196 13.37 0.58 -11.45
N PHE A 197 12.34 -0.15 -11.02
CA PHE A 197 10.94 0.27 -11.20
C PHE A 197 10.69 1.64 -10.58
N VAL A 198 10.97 1.82 -9.28
CA VAL A 198 10.72 3.10 -8.61
C VAL A 198 11.52 4.23 -9.25
N GLN A 199 12.76 4.01 -9.64
CA GLN A 199 13.57 5.01 -10.35
C GLN A 199 12.95 5.39 -11.70
N SER A 200 12.46 4.43 -12.47
CA SER A 200 11.89 4.67 -13.80
C SER A 200 10.55 5.41 -13.72
N HIS A 201 9.76 5.13 -12.69
CA HIS A 201 8.41 5.66 -12.50
C HIS A 201 8.30 6.76 -11.44
N LEU A 202 9.42 7.26 -10.90
CA LEU A 202 9.41 8.18 -9.76
C LEU A 202 8.59 9.44 -10.02
N LEU A 203 8.74 10.04 -11.20
CA LEU A 203 8.01 11.26 -11.56
C LEU A 203 6.50 10.99 -11.63
N ASP A 204 6.08 9.93 -12.32
CA ASP A 204 4.66 9.53 -12.40
C ASP A 204 4.05 9.26 -11.02
N ILE A 205 4.82 8.61 -10.14
CA ILE A 205 4.43 8.35 -8.75
C ILE A 205 4.22 9.65 -7.99
N LEU A 206 5.12 10.63 -8.15
CA LEU A 206 4.98 11.94 -7.50
C LEU A 206 3.81 12.73 -8.10
N GLU A 207 3.63 12.71 -9.42
CA GLU A 207 2.51 13.37 -10.11
C GLU A 207 1.15 12.79 -9.72
N LEU A 208 1.08 11.48 -9.46
CA LEU A 208 -0.14 10.84 -8.93
C LEU A 208 -0.55 11.43 -7.57
N LEU A 209 0.43 11.86 -6.77
CA LEU A 209 0.20 12.41 -5.43
C LEU A 209 -0.05 13.91 -5.42
N LEU A 210 0.20 14.63 -6.51
CA LEU A 210 -0.04 16.07 -6.60
C LEU A 210 -1.54 16.41 -6.44
N GLU A 211 -1.78 17.67 -6.10
CA GLU A 211 -3.13 18.21 -6.11
C GLU A 211 -3.61 18.37 -7.56
N PRO A 212 -4.89 18.05 -7.87
CA PRO A 212 -5.41 18.07 -9.24
C PRO A 212 -5.21 19.42 -9.95
N GLU A 213 -5.24 20.52 -9.21
CA GLU A 213 -5.07 21.89 -9.71
C GLU A 213 -3.63 22.19 -10.17
N GLN A 214 -2.67 21.36 -9.77
CA GLN A 214 -1.25 21.52 -10.14
C GLN A 214 -0.86 20.76 -11.41
N LEU A 215 -1.80 20.01 -11.99
CA LEU A 215 -1.60 19.25 -13.22
C LEU A 215 -2.18 20.03 -14.41
N SER A 216 -1.43 20.05 -15.51
CA SER A 216 -1.90 20.60 -16.78
C SER A 216 -3.05 19.78 -17.38
N ALA A 217 -3.68 20.28 -18.44
CA ALA A 217 -4.62 19.49 -19.24
C ALA A 217 -4.01 18.20 -19.82
N SER A 218 -2.68 18.17 -20.01
CA SER A 218 -1.92 16.97 -20.41
C SER A 218 -1.53 16.06 -19.24
N SER A 219 -2.03 16.33 -18.03
CA SER A 219 -1.75 15.57 -16.80
C SER A 219 -0.27 15.56 -16.39
N HIS A 220 0.45 16.64 -16.70
CA HIS A 220 1.84 16.83 -16.30
C HIS A 220 1.98 17.99 -15.33
N SER A 221 2.95 17.86 -14.44
CA SER A 221 3.34 18.87 -13.48
C SER A 221 4.09 20.04 -14.13
N SER A 222 4.08 21.19 -13.47
CA SER A 222 4.90 22.36 -13.83
C SER A 222 6.18 22.39 -13.00
N CYS A 223 7.19 23.15 -13.43
CA CYS A 223 8.43 23.34 -12.65
C CYS A 223 8.20 23.98 -11.26
N SER A 224 7.06 24.64 -11.07
CA SER A 224 6.61 25.26 -9.82
C SER A 224 5.71 24.37 -8.96
N SER A 225 5.40 23.13 -9.40
CA SER A 225 4.52 22.23 -8.65
C SER A 225 5.09 21.90 -7.26
N LEU A 226 4.20 21.86 -6.27
CA LEU A 226 4.56 21.65 -4.87
C LEU A 226 3.93 20.36 -4.36
N VAL A 227 4.75 19.48 -3.80
CA VAL A 227 4.32 18.23 -3.17
C VAL A 227 4.01 18.50 -1.69
N SER A 228 2.81 18.15 -1.23
CA SER A 228 2.41 18.31 0.17
C SER A 228 3.15 17.35 1.10
N LEU A 229 3.23 17.69 2.39
CA LEU A 229 3.81 16.78 3.39
C LEU A 229 3.00 15.48 3.49
N GLU A 230 1.68 15.54 3.32
CA GLU A 230 0.78 14.39 3.29
C GLU A 230 1.13 13.43 2.15
N ALA A 231 1.44 13.95 0.96
CA ALA A 231 1.94 13.16 -0.16
C ALA A 231 3.29 12.47 0.16
N VAL A 232 4.23 13.18 0.80
CA VAL A 232 5.50 12.57 1.22
C VAL A 232 5.31 11.54 2.34
N CYS A 233 4.33 11.74 3.24
CA CYS A 233 3.93 10.74 4.22
C CYS A 233 3.38 9.48 3.54
N ALA A 234 2.55 9.66 2.50
CA ALA A 234 2.05 8.54 1.70
C ALA A 234 3.17 7.80 0.96
N LEU A 235 4.14 8.52 0.39
CA LEU A 235 5.30 7.92 -0.29
C LEU A 235 6.17 7.07 0.65
N SER A 236 6.06 7.26 1.97
CA SER A 236 6.70 6.39 2.96
C SER A 236 6.14 4.94 2.96
N PHE A 237 5.02 4.72 2.28
CA PHE A 237 4.52 3.37 1.98
C PHE A 237 5.47 2.60 1.07
N LEU A 238 6.09 3.27 0.09
CA LEU A 238 7.02 2.66 -0.86
C LEU A 238 8.48 2.82 -0.46
N LEU A 239 8.81 3.87 0.27
CA LEU A 239 10.20 4.27 0.54
C LEU A 239 10.48 4.42 2.02
N GLU A 240 11.66 3.96 2.42
CA GLU A 240 12.18 4.16 3.77
C GLU A 240 13.69 4.38 3.73
N GLY A 241 14.29 4.57 4.88
CA GLY A 241 15.73 4.57 4.97
C GLY A 241 16.26 4.75 6.36
N THR A 242 17.57 4.90 6.45
CA THR A 242 18.26 5.22 7.69
C THR A 242 19.14 6.44 7.49
N ILE A 243 19.58 6.98 8.61
CA ILE A 243 20.56 8.05 8.67
C ILE A 243 21.87 7.38 9.06
N SER A 244 22.94 7.74 8.34
CA SER A 244 24.30 7.19 8.47
C SER A 244 24.59 6.63 9.86
N ASN A 245 24.86 5.33 9.92
CA ASN A 245 25.31 4.57 11.09
C ASN A 245 24.35 4.45 12.28
N SER A 246 23.12 4.96 12.20
CA SER A 246 22.16 4.86 13.31
C SER A 246 21.49 3.49 13.46
N GLY A 247 21.58 2.62 12.45
CA GLY A 247 20.90 1.31 12.39
C GLY A 247 19.37 1.35 12.40
N THR A 248 18.77 2.52 12.69
CA THR A 248 17.33 2.67 12.86
C THR A 248 16.69 3.02 11.53
N VAL A 249 15.82 2.15 11.04
CA VAL A 249 14.99 2.40 9.85
C VAL A 249 13.90 3.39 10.22
N ARG A 250 13.68 4.39 9.36
CA ARG A 250 12.68 5.44 9.50
C ARG A 250 11.91 5.63 8.20
N PRO A 251 10.62 6.00 8.29
CA PRO A 251 9.84 6.34 7.10
C PRO A 251 10.39 7.60 6.42
N LEU A 252 10.22 7.67 5.10
CA LEU A 252 10.74 8.76 4.25
C LEU A 252 10.40 10.16 4.79
N HIS A 253 9.15 10.41 5.18
CA HIS A 253 8.73 11.75 5.62
C HIS A 253 9.51 12.25 6.85
N LYS A 254 9.90 11.35 7.77
CA LYS A 254 10.72 11.74 8.95
C LYS A 254 12.16 12.09 8.55
N LEU A 255 12.67 11.45 7.49
CA LEU A 255 14.00 11.73 6.94
C LEU A 255 14.00 13.05 6.17
N ALA A 256 12.99 13.27 5.31
CA ALA A 256 12.84 14.46 4.49
C ALA A 256 12.69 15.76 5.32
N LEU A 257 12.08 15.67 6.50
CA LEU A 257 11.91 16.80 7.42
C LEU A 257 13.19 17.18 8.19
N ARG A 258 14.31 16.47 8.05
CA ARG A 258 15.56 16.85 8.71
C ARG A 258 16.24 18.02 8.01
N GLN A 259 16.71 18.98 8.80
CA GLN A 259 17.32 20.22 8.31
C GLN A 259 18.43 20.03 7.26
N PRO A 260 19.36 19.06 7.36
CA PRO A 260 20.38 18.84 6.33
C PRO A 260 19.80 18.52 4.94
N CYS A 261 18.58 17.99 4.88
CA CYS A 261 17.94 17.61 3.63
C CYS A 261 17.17 18.77 2.99
N HIS A 262 16.80 19.84 3.72
CA HIS A 262 15.87 20.89 3.25
C HIS A 262 16.37 21.62 2.01
N GLY A 263 17.67 21.91 1.92
CA GLY A 263 18.27 22.55 0.75
C GLY A 263 18.20 21.68 -0.51
N HIS A 264 18.31 20.36 -0.34
CA HIS A 264 18.34 19.38 -1.41
C HIS A 264 16.94 18.99 -1.89
N ASN A 265 16.00 18.77 -0.96
CA ASN A 265 14.63 18.33 -1.28
C ASN A 265 13.65 19.49 -1.48
N GLY A 266 14.07 20.73 -1.25
CA GLY A 266 13.25 21.92 -1.47
C GLY A 266 12.09 22.07 -0.47
N TYR A 267 12.24 21.58 0.76
CA TYR A 267 11.22 21.71 1.80
C TYR A 267 11.05 23.17 2.25
N SER A 268 9.80 23.62 2.27
CA SER A 268 9.38 24.89 2.86
C SER A 268 8.61 24.65 4.16
N LYS A 269 9.16 25.15 5.28
CA LYS A 269 8.54 25.01 6.61
C LYS A 269 7.21 25.77 6.72
N GLY A 270 7.09 26.92 6.06
CA GLY A 270 5.91 27.78 6.13
C GLY A 270 4.67 27.14 5.49
N SER A 271 4.84 26.55 4.31
CA SER A 271 3.75 25.88 3.58
C SER A 271 3.64 24.39 3.86
N ARG A 272 4.63 23.79 4.54
CA ARG A 272 4.77 22.33 4.72
C ARG A 272 4.73 21.58 3.38
N THR A 273 5.36 22.15 2.36
CA THR A 273 5.45 21.57 1.02
C THR A 273 6.89 21.41 0.57
N PHE A 274 7.09 20.61 -0.47
CA PHE A 274 8.36 20.36 -1.13
C PHE A 274 8.27 20.81 -2.58
N SER A 275 9.33 21.42 -3.11
CA SER A 275 9.43 21.65 -4.56
C SER A 275 9.55 20.30 -5.28
N LEU A 276 8.64 20.01 -6.22
CA LEU A 276 8.63 18.75 -6.97
C LEU A 276 9.98 18.42 -7.64
N PRO A 277 10.60 19.31 -8.45
CA PRO A 277 11.86 18.97 -9.13
C PRO A 277 13.01 18.74 -8.15
N LYS A 278 13.07 19.49 -7.05
CA LYS A 278 14.08 19.29 -6.00
C LYS A 278 13.87 17.97 -5.26
N LEU A 279 12.62 17.65 -4.90
CA LEU A 279 12.27 16.41 -4.23
C LEU A 279 12.58 15.20 -5.11
N GLU A 280 12.20 15.24 -6.39
CA GLU A 280 12.49 14.17 -7.36
C GLU A 280 14.00 13.95 -7.48
N SER A 281 14.78 15.01 -7.73
CA SER A 281 16.24 14.93 -7.85
C SER A 281 16.91 14.38 -6.58
N TRP A 282 16.46 14.83 -5.40
CA TRP A 282 16.95 14.34 -4.11
C TRP A 282 16.63 12.86 -3.91
N LEU A 283 15.41 12.42 -4.24
CA LEU A 283 15.02 11.01 -4.14
C LEU A 283 15.86 10.15 -5.09
N ARG A 284 16.03 10.56 -6.35
CA ARG A 284 16.87 9.83 -7.33
C ARG A 284 18.31 9.65 -6.85
N SER A 285 18.91 10.72 -6.34
CA SER A 285 20.30 10.70 -5.85
C SER A 285 20.46 9.95 -4.52
N SER A 286 19.40 9.85 -3.72
CA SER A 286 19.43 9.23 -2.39
C SER A 286 18.97 7.78 -2.37
N LEU A 287 18.32 7.30 -3.43
CA LEU A 287 17.84 5.92 -3.56
C LEU A 287 19.00 4.97 -3.86
N THR A 288 19.14 3.94 -3.04
CA THR A 288 20.17 2.91 -3.12
C THR A 288 19.52 1.53 -3.09
N ALA A 289 20.31 0.49 -3.38
CA ALA A 289 19.92 -0.89 -3.13
C ALA A 289 19.54 -1.07 -1.65
N ASN A 290 18.60 -1.99 -1.39
CA ASN A 290 18.12 -2.29 -0.05
C ASN A 290 19.26 -2.92 0.78
N PRO A 291 19.79 -2.25 1.82
CA PRO A 291 20.87 -2.79 2.64
C PRO A 291 20.41 -3.95 3.53
N LEU A 292 19.10 -4.11 3.72
CA LEU A 292 18.47 -5.21 4.48
C LEU A 292 17.89 -6.28 3.54
N GLY A 293 18.21 -6.19 2.25
CA GLY A 293 17.75 -7.09 1.22
C GLY A 293 18.30 -8.51 1.36
N ILE A 294 17.61 -9.48 0.77
CA ILE A 294 18.03 -10.89 0.77
C ILE A 294 19.42 -11.02 0.12
N THR A 295 19.66 -10.31 -0.98
CA THR A 295 20.93 -10.32 -1.71
C THR A 295 22.10 -9.84 -0.86
N VAL A 296 21.89 -8.81 -0.03
CA VAL A 296 22.92 -8.33 0.91
C VAL A 296 23.12 -9.31 2.05
N CYS A 297 22.03 -9.87 2.60
CA CYS A 297 22.10 -10.87 3.66
C CYS A 297 22.82 -12.14 3.22
N VAL A 298 22.59 -12.62 1.98
CA VAL A 298 23.28 -13.78 1.42
C VAL A 298 24.76 -13.49 1.20
N LYS A 299 25.12 -12.30 0.69
CA LYS A 299 26.52 -11.89 0.48
C LYS A 299 27.27 -11.68 1.79
N ALA A 300 26.61 -11.13 2.82
CA ALA A 300 27.18 -10.90 4.14
C ALA A 300 27.13 -12.14 5.05
N GLY A 301 26.34 -13.16 4.67
CA GLY A 301 26.13 -14.37 5.45
C GLY A 301 27.43 -15.16 5.64
N LYS A 302 27.73 -15.53 6.89
CA LYS A 302 28.79 -16.49 7.18
C LYS A 302 28.29 -17.89 6.84
N LYS A 303 29.04 -18.62 6.01
CA LYS A 303 28.77 -20.02 5.70
C LYS A 303 28.80 -20.83 7.01
N LEU A 304 27.66 -21.36 7.42
CA LEU A 304 27.60 -22.29 8.55
C LEU A 304 28.22 -23.62 8.08
N ALA A 305 29.40 -23.93 8.58
CA ALA A 305 29.99 -25.26 8.42
C ALA A 305 29.25 -26.21 9.37
N TRP A 306 28.45 -27.10 8.81
CA TRP A 306 27.88 -28.21 9.57
C TRP A 306 29.02 -29.19 9.87
N ALA A 307 29.31 -29.44 11.14
CA ALA A 307 30.25 -30.48 11.52
C ALA A 307 29.64 -31.84 11.11
N GLN A 308 30.27 -32.54 10.18
CA GLN A 308 29.96 -33.94 9.93
C GLN A 308 30.40 -34.73 11.17
N GLN A 309 29.44 -35.33 11.87
CA GLN A 309 29.68 -36.40 12.84
C GLN A 309 29.78 -37.73 12.11
#